data_AF-A0A5D0UA44-F1
#
_entry.id   AF-A0A5D0UA44-F1
#
_cell.length_a   1.000
_cell.length_b   1.000
_cell.length_c   1.000
_cell.angle_alpha   90.00
_cell.angle_beta   90.00
_cell.angle_gamma   90.00
#
_symmetry.space_group_name_H-M   'P 1'
#
loop_
_entity.id
_entity.type
_entity.pdbx_description
1 polymer ?
#
loop_
_entity_poly.entity_id
_entity_poly.type
_entity_poly.pdbx_seq_one_letter_code
_entity_poly.pdbx_strand_id
1 'polypeptide(L)'
;MVFGPAERLDAAVRRIAPQVSVSLVRDEDAGLTRVQITYRNRGPLILGWDGQTYRRWTPDDGYGALLPSDPEDAARRAAEMLGARIRIATQ
;
A
#
# COMPACT_ATOMS: atom_id res chain seq x y z
N MET A 1 -14.24 6.58 -15.30
CA MET A 1 -13.99 5.70 -14.13
C MET A 1 -12.92 6.36 -13.29
N VAL A 2 -13.25 6.78 -12.06
CA VAL A 2 -12.25 7.33 -11.13
C VAL A 2 -11.67 6.14 -10.35
N PHE A 3 -10.36 5.91 -10.45
CA PHE A 3 -9.68 4.90 -9.65
C PHE A 3 -9.77 5.27 -8.18
N GLY A 4 -10.17 4.30 -7.35
CA GLY A 4 -10.22 4.41 -5.90
C GLY A 4 -8.82 4.56 -5.28
N PRO A 5 -8.75 4.91 -3.99
CA PRO A 5 -7.47 5.08 -3.29
C PRO A 5 -6.62 3.81 -3.33
N ALA A 6 -7.22 2.62 -3.23
CA ALA A 6 -6.50 1.35 -3.31
C ALA A 6 -5.84 1.16 -4.69
N GLU A 7 -6.56 1.40 -5.79
CA GLU A 7 -6.00 1.31 -7.14
C GLU A 7 -4.92 2.36 -7.41
N ARG A 8 -5.07 3.58 -6.87
CA ARG A 8 -4.03 4.62 -6.98
C ARG A 8 -2.74 4.21 -6.27
N LEU A 9 -2.86 3.59 -5.10
CA LEU A 9 -1.72 3.07 -4.36
C LEU A 9 -1.06 1.88 -5.07
N ASP A 10 -1.83 0.94 -5.63
CA ASP A 10 -1.29 -0.15 -6.47
C ASP A 10 -0.45 0.41 -7.63
N ALA A 11 -1.00 1.37 -8.37
CA ALA A 11 -0.31 1.99 -9.49
C ALA A 11 0.97 2.72 -9.04
N ALA A 12 0.91 3.45 -7.93
CA ALA A 12 2.07 4.15 -7.37
C ALA A 12 3.19 3.18 -6.95
N VAL A 13 2.85 2.10 -6.24
CA VAL A 13 3.82 1.06 -5.84
C VAL A 13 4.47 0.41 -7.06
N ARG A 14 3.68 0.04 -8.08
CA ARG A 14 4.21 -0.54 -9.33
C ARG A 14 5.16 0.41 -10.06
N ARG A 15 4.90 1.71 -10.02
CA ARG A 15 5.76 2.72 -10.66
C ARG A 15 7.09 2.89 -9.95
N ILE A 16 7.08 3.04 -8.62
CA ILE A 16 8.30 3.37 -7.86
C ILE A 16 9.10 2.12 -7.44
N ALA A 17 8.45 0.97 -7.30
CA ALA A 17 9.05 -0.27 -6.81
C ALA A 17 8.51 -1.47 -7.61
N PRO A 18 8.79 -1.56 -8.92
CA PRO A 18 8.23 -2.60 -9.81
C PRO A 18 8.63 -4.03 -9.43
N GLN A 19 9.66 -4.20 -8.61
CA GLN A 19 10.07 -5.51 -8.08
C GLN A 19 9.23 -6.01 -6.89
N VAL A 20 8.29 -5.20 -6.41
CA VAL A 20 7.39 -5.53 -5.30
C VAL A 20 6.10 -6.11 -5.87
N SER A 21 5.63 -7.21 -5.30
CA SER A 21 4.34 -7.79 -5.65
C SER A 21 3.25 -7.03 -4.92
N VAL A 22 2.26 -6.53 -5.67
CA VAL A 22 1.10 -5.85 -5.13
C VAL A 22 -0.19 -6.53 -5.62
N SER A 23 -1.17 -6.62 -4.74
CA SER A 23 -2.47 -7.24 -5.02
C SER A 23 -3.58 -6.48 -4.30
N LEU A 24 -4.71 -6.28 -4.96
CA LEU A 24 -5.90 -5.71 -4.35
C LEU A 24 -6.71 -6.83 -3.72
N VAL A 25 -6.96 -6.72 -2.42
CA VAL A 25 -7.75 -7.68 -1.64
C VAL A 25 -9.00 -6.98 -1.16
N ARG A 26 -10.17 -7.51 -1.51
CA ARG A 26 -11.44 -6.98 -1.00
C ARG A 26 -11.69 -7.60 0.36
N ASP A 27 -11.83 -6.76 1.37
CA ASP A 27 -12.30 -7.18 2.68
C ASP A 27 -13.83 -7.26 2.64
N GLU A 28 -14.37 -8.47 2.71
CA GLU A 28 -15.82 -8.69 2.62
C GLU A 28 -16.57 -8.21 3.87
N ASP A 29 -15.89 -8.16 5.02
CA ASP A 29 -16.46 -7.74 6.30
C ASP A 29 -16.63 -6.22 6.40
N ALA A 30 -15.58 -5.45 6.08
CA ALA A 30 -15.65 -3.99 6.06
C ALA A 30 -16.15 -3.41 4.72
N GLY A 31 -16.26 -4.24 3.67
CA GLY A 31 -16.58 -3.79 2.31
C GLY A 31 -15.49 -2.91 1.66
N LEU A 32 -14.28 -2.88 2.23
CA LEU A 32 -13.18 -2.02 1.80
C LEU A 32 -12.19 -2.76 0.90
N THR A 33 -11.70 -2.09 -0.15
CA THR A 33 -10.57 -2.58 -0.95
C THR A 33 -9.27 -2.23 -0.24
N ARG A 34 -8.48 -3.26 0.08
CA ARG A 34 -7.14 -3.15 0.68
C ARG A 34 -6.07 -3.49 -0.34
N VAL A 35 -4.86 -2.98 -0.11
CA VAL A 35 -3.68 -3.23 -0.93
C VAL A 35 -2.72 -4.12 -0.15
N GLN A 36 -2.46 -5.31 -0.65
CA GLN A 36 -1.47 -6.23 -0.11
C GLN A 36 -0.16 -6.09 -0.88
N ILE A 37 0.93 -5.87 -0.15
CA ILE A 37 2.25 -5.61 -0.69
C ILE A 37 3.23 -6.61 -0.09
N THR A 38 3.93 -7.35 -0.97
CA THR A 38 4.89 -8.38 -0.60
C THR A 38 6.20 -8.17 -1.35
N TYR A 39 7.33 -8.27 -0.65
CA TYR A 39 8.64 -8.16 -1.26
C TYR A 39 9.58 -9.25 -0.76
N ARG A 40 9.96 -10.17 -1.66
CA ARG A 40 10.80 -11.34 -1.33
C ARG A 40 10.19 -12.12 -0.16
N ASN A 41 10.96 -12.36 0.91
CA ASN A 41 10.51 -13.04 2.13
C ASN A 41 10.00 -12.05 3.20
N ARG A 42 9.61 -10.82 2.80
CA ARG A 42 9.04 -9.80 3.68
C ARG A 42 7.61 -9.48 3.26
N GLY A 43 6.73 -9.42 4.26
CA GLY A 43 5.30 -9.21 4.08
C GLY A 43 4.47 -10.40 4.60
N PRO A 44 3.15 -10.36 4.41
CA PRO A 44 2.41 -9.33 3.69
C PRO A 44 2.23 -8.04 4.49
N LEU A 45 2.54 -6.89 3.87
CA LEU A 45 2.13 -5.58 4.36
C LEU A 45 0.77 -5.26 3.74
N ILE A 46 -0.27 -5.15 4.56
CA ILE A 46 -1.62 -4.81 4.10
C ILE A 46 -1.88 -3.35 4.44
N LEU A 47 -2.35 -2.59 3.46
CA LEU A 47 -2.72 -1.18 3.59
C LEU A 47 -4.20 -0.99 3.26
N GLY A 48 -4.92 -0.34 4.14
CA GLY A 48 -6.31 0.07 3.94
C GLY A 48 -6.44 1.58 3.81
N TRP A 49 -7.49 2.04 3.13
CA TRP A 49 -7.88 3.45 3.14
C TRP A 49 -8.98 3.66 4.18
N ASP A 50 -8.74 4.57 5.12
CA ASP A 50 -9.67 4.87 6.23
C ASP A 50 -10.64 6.02 5.89
N GLY A 51 -10.61 6.55 4.66
CA GLY A 51 -11.39 7.73 4.25
C GLY A 51 -10.56 9.01 4.23
N GLN A 52 -9.47 9.07 5.00
CA GLN A 52 -8.60 10.24 5.08
C GLN A 52 -7.13 9.95 4.76
N THR A 53 -6.63 8.77 5.15
CA THR A 53 -5.22 8.42 4.98
C THR A 53 -5.05 6.91 4.81
N TYR A 54 -3.91 6.48 4.25
CA TYR A 54 -3.58 5.06 4.21
C TYR A 54 -3.15 4.61 5.60
N ARG A 55 -3.58 3.42 6.00
CA ARG A 55 -3.19 2.83 7.27
C ARG A 55 -2.74 1.41 7.07
N ARG A 56 -1.69 1.02 7.78
CA ARG A 56 -1.32 -0.38 7.89
C ARG A 56 -2.44 -1.11 8.58
N TRP A 57 -2.87 -2.22 7.99
CA TRP A 57 -3.85 -3.11 8.57
C TRP A 57 -3.20 -4.44 8.89
N THR A 58 -3.52 -5.00 10.05
CA THR A 58 -3.17 -6.38 10.41
C THR A 58 -4.40 -7.05 11.00
N PRO A 59 -4.60 -8.36 10.76
CA PRO A 59 -5.76 -9.07 11.29
C PRO A 59 -5.79 -9.14 12.82
N ASP A 60 -4.61 -9.08 13.46
CA ASP A 60 -4.46 -9.24 14.91
C ASP A 60 -4.58 -7.90 15.66
N ASP A 61 -4.00 -6.81 15.12
CA ASP A 61 -3.91 -5.50 15.79
C ASP A 61 -4.84 -4.43 15.15
N GLY A 62 -5.48 -4.74 14.02
CA GLY A 62 -6.32 -3.80 13.28
C GLY A 62 -5.50 -2.71 12.56
N TYR A 63 -5.93 -1.45 12.68
CA TYR A 63 -5.27 -0.30 12.06
C TYR A 63 -4.04 0.14 12.87
N GLY A 64 -2.86 -0.16 12.34
CA GLY A 64 -1.57 0.26 12.87
C GLY A 64 -1.06 1.55 12.23
N ALA A 65 0.24 1.57 11.90
CA ALA A 65 0.96 2.75 11.41
C ALA A 65 0.20 3.56 10.35
N LEU A 66 0.11 4.88 10.58
CA LEU A 66 -0.43 5.85 9.64
C LEU A 66 0.59 6.08 8.52
N LEU A 67 0.14 5.96 7.29
CA LEU A 67 0.86 6.38 6.09
C LEU A 67 0.26 7.70 5.59
N PRO A 68 1.02 8.50 4.81
CA PRO A 68 0.52 9.72 4.17
C PRO A 68 -0.76 9.48 3.36
N SER A 69 -1.55 10.51 3.08
CA SER A 69 -2.76 10.42 2.25
C SER A 69 -2.45 10.42 0.74
N ASP A 70 -1.29 10.97 0.35
CA ASP A 70 -0.80 10.92 -1.02
C ASP A 70 -0.36 9.48 -1.38
N PRO A 71 -0.81 8.91 -2.51
CA PRO A 71 -0.51 7.53 -2.88
C PRO A 71 0.98 7.31 -3.23
N GLU A 72 1.71 8.31 -3.72
CA GLU A 72 3.14 8.18 -4.02
C GLU A 72 3.96 8.15 -2.74
N ASP A 73 3.67 9.07 -1.80
CA ASP A 73 4.34 9.09 -0.51
C ASP A 73 4.00 7.87 0.33
N ALA A 74 2.74 7.40 0.27
CA ALA A 74 2.33 6.15 0.89
C ALA A 74 3.05 4.94 0.27
N ALA A 75 3.17 4.87 -1.07
CA ALA A 75 3.92 3.83 -1.74
C ALA A 75 5.40 3.85 -1.34
N ARG A 76 6.01 5.04 -1.24
CA ARG A 76 7.40 5.21 -0.78
C ARG A 76 7.55 4.66 0.64
N ARG A 77 6.68 5.06 1.57
CA ARG A 77 6.69 4.55 2.95
C ARG A 77 6.49 3.04 3.02
N ALA A 78 5.59 2.49 2.22
CA ALA A 78 5.37 1.05 2.15
C ALA A 78 6.62 0.30 1.66
N ALA A 79 7.28 0.80 0.61
CA ALA A 79 8.52 0.25 0.10
C ALA A 79 9.65 0.34 1.13
N GLU A 80 9.79 1.46 1.84
CA GLU A 80 10.75 1.64 2.94
C GLU A 80 10.51 0.64 4.08
N MET A 81 9.25 0.47 4.51
CA MET A 81 8.87 -0.52 5.54
C MET A 81 9.25 -1.95 5.12
N LEU A 82 9.11 -2.27 3.83
CA LEU A 82 9.51 -3.56 3.27
C LEU A 82 11.01 -3.65 2.97
N GLY A 83 11.77 -2.57 3.09
CA GLY A 83 13.18 -2.50 2.66
C GLY A 83 13.35 -2.73 1.15
N ALA A 84 12.33 -2.43 0.35
CA ALA A 84 12.38 -2.49 -1.10
C ALA A 84 13.14 -1.29 -1.65
N ARG A 85 13.91 -1.50 -2.73
CA ARG A 85 14.60 -0.41 -3.42
C ARG A 85 13.61 0.46 -4.18
N ILE A 86 13.63 1.76 -3.93
CA ILE A 86 12.75 2.68 -4.65
C ILE A 86 13.53 3.20 -5.87
N ARG A 87 12.93 3.09 -7.06
CA ARG A 87 13.36 3.87 -8.21
C ARG A 87 12.99 5.31 -7.92
N ILE A 88 13.94 6.06 -7.36
CA ILE A 88 13.88 7.51 -7.34
C ILE A 88 13.88 7.96 -8.80
N ALA A 89 12.72 8.33 -9.32
CA ALA A 89 12.68 9.23 -10.46
C ALA A 89 13.23 10.55 -9.91
N THR A 90 14.49 10.84 -10.24
CA THR A 90 15.06 12.16 -10.09
C THR A 90 14.10 13.14 -10.76
N GLN A 91 13.46 14.01 -9.99
CA GLN A 91 12.81 15.20 -10.51
C GLN A 91 13.87 16.23 -10.87
#